data_AF-A0A3N5ZMP7-F1
#
_entry.id   AF-A0A3N5ZMP7-F1
#
_cell.length_a   1.000
_cell.length_b   1.000
_cell.length_c   1.000
_cell.angle_alpha   90.00
_cell.angle_beta   90.00
_cell.angle_gamma   90.00
#
_symmetry.space_group_name_H-M   'P 1'
#
loop_
_entity.id
_entity.type
_entity.pdbx_description
1 polymer ?
#
loop_
_entity_poly.entity_id
_entity_poly.type
_entity_poly.pdbx_seq_one_letter_code
_entity_poly.pdbx_strand_id
1 'polypeptide(L)' 'GESPLRGRDCYRFVLSNPDFNVCMAGPKNQAQLEEALAALREGPLSPDENERIRKIGRHVHTRARIGR' A
#
# COMPACT_ATOMS: atom_id res chain seq x y z
N GLY A 1 -0.51 -10.22 13.85
CA GLY A 1 -0.96 -9.63 12.59
C GLY A 1 -0.14 -10.22 11.45
N GLU A 2 -0.48 -9.90 10.20
CA GLU A 2 0.35 -10.26 9.05
C GLU A 2 1.62 -9.40 8.95
N SER A 3 2.59 -9.86 8.14
CA SER A 3 3.81 -9.10 7.85
C SER A 3 3.50 -7.72 7.27
N PRO A 4 4.20 -6.65 7.69
CA PRO A 4 4.02 -5.31 7.16
C PRO A 4 4.17 -5.24 5.64
N LEU A 5 3.47 -4.29 5.04
CA LEU A 5 3.59 -3.99 3.62
C LEU A 5 4.92 -3.30 3.31
N ARG A 6 5.38 -3.48 2.07
CA ARG A 6 6.42 -2.63 1.51
C ARG A 6 5.84 -1.31 1.05
N GLY A 7 6.69 -0.31 0.87
CA GLY A 7 6.27 1.02 0.38
C GLY A 7 5.54 0.93 -0.96
N ARG A 8 6.02 0.08 -1.89
CA ARG A 8 5.37 -0.13 -3.19
C ARG A 8 3.92 -0.61 -3.10
N ASP A 9 3.62 -1.49 -2.13
CA ASP A 9 2.31 -2.13 -2.03
C ASP A 9 1.28 -1.09 -1.58
N CYS A 10 1.70 -0.12 -0.77
CA CYS A 10 0.88 1.03 -0.39
C CYS A 10 0.52 1.91 -1.59
N TYR A 11 1.47 2.15 -2.51
CA TYR A 11 1.20 2.91 -3.74
C TYR A 11 0.24 2.14 -4.66
N ARG A 12 0.48 0.84 -4.89
CA ARG A 12 -0.43 -0.01 -5.68
C ARG A 12 -1.84 -0.04 -5.08
N PHE A 13 -1.96 -0.07 -3.75
CA PHE A 13 -3.26 -0.04 -3.09
C PHE A 13 -4.07 1.22 -3.42
N VAL A 14 -3.44 2.40 -3.35
CA VAL A 14 -4.09 3.66 -3.73
C VAL A 14 -4.46 3.66 -5.21
N LEU A 15 -3.52 3.30 -6.08
CA LEU A 15 -3.69 3.34 -7.53
C LEU A 15 -4.61 2.25 -8.09
N SER A 16 -4.96 1.23 -7.30
CA SER A 16 -5.94 0.21 -7.68
C SER A 16 -7.39 0.67 -7.46
N ASN A 17 -7.60 1.77 -6.75
CA ASN A 17 -8.93 2.33 -6.54
C ASN A 17 -9.22 3.34 -7.66
N PRO A 18 -10.27 3.13 -8.48
CA PRO A 18 -10.61 4.01 -9.60
C PRO A 18 -10.94 5.46 -9.19
N ASP A 19 -11.27 5.70 -7.92
CA ASP A 19 -11.57 7.05 -7.40
C ASP A 19 -10.31 7.92 -7.24
N PHE A 20 -9.10 7.33 -7.31
CA PHE A 20 -7.85 8.05 -7.19
C PHE A 20 -7.05 8.00 -8.49
N ASN A 21 -6.75 9.18 -9.04
CA ASN A 21 -5.96 9.29 -10.28
C ASN A 21 -4.46 9.52 -10.02
N VAL A 22 -4.08 9.96 -8.82
CA VAL A 22 -2.70 10.35 -8.48
C VAL A 22 -2.33 9.85 -7.09
N CYS A 23 -1.08 9.39 -6.93
CA CYS A 23 -0.48 9.06 -5.65
C CYS A 23 0.88 9.78 -5.50
N MET A 24 1.06 10.55 -4.43
CA MET A 24 2.33 11.24 -4.16
C MET A 24 3.30 10.30 -3.44
N ALA A 25 4.49 10.13 -4.01
CA ALA A 25 5.59 9.39 -3.41
C ALA A 25 6.66 10.35 -2.86
N GLY A 26 7.21 10.01 -1.69
CA GLY A 26 8.29 10.78 -1.04
C GLY A 26 9.57 9.97 -0.88
N PRO A 27 10.23 9.52 -1.96
CA PRO A 27 11.45 8.72 -1.86
C PRO A 27 12.63 9.55 -1.34
N LYS A 28 13.41 8.99 -0.42
CA LYS A 28 14.64 9.60 0.11
C LYS A 28 15.86 9.35 -0.80
N ASN A 29 15.81 8.32 -1.63
CA ASN A 29 16.93 7.91 -2.49
C ASN A 29 16.43 7.21 -3.77
N GLN A 30 17.36 6.95 -4.69
CA GLN A 30 17.07 6.32 -5.99
C GLN A 30 16.39 4.96 -5.84
N ALA A 31 16.85 4.11 -4.91
CA ALA A 31 16.27 2.77 -4.74
C ALA A 31 14.78 2.83 -4.35
N GLN A 32 14.41 3.78 -3.48
CA GLN A 32 13.01 4.01 -3.12
C GLN A 32 12.19 4.59 -4.27
N LEU A 33 12.79 5.45 -5.11
CA LEU A 33 12.15 5.96 -6.31
C LEU A 33 11.84 4.82 -7.30
N GLU A 34 12.81 3.93 -7.54
CA GLU A 34 12.59 2.75 -8.38
C GLU A 34 11.49 1.85 -7.82
N GLU A 35 11.43 1.68 -6.50
CA GLU A 35 10.35 0.91 -5.87
C GLU A 35 8.97 1.55 -6.08
N ALA A 36 8.88 2.88 -6.01
CA ALA A 36 7.66 3.62 -6.30
C ALA A 36 7.25 3.50 -7.77
N LEU A 37 8.20 3.57 -8.70
CA LEU A 37 7.93 3.39 -10.14
C LEU A 37 7.55 1.94 -10.48
N ALA A 38 8.08 0.95 -9.77
CA ALA A 38 7.69 -0.45 -9.94
C ALA A 38 6.20 -0.67 -9.65
N ALA A 39 5.61 0.08 -8.71
CA ALA A 39 4.17 0.02 -8.43
C ALA A 39 3.31 0.33 -9.67
N LEU A 40 3.75 1.25 -10.53
CA LEU A 40 3.05 1.57 -11.78
C LEU A 40 3.20 0.45 -12.82
N ARG A 41 4.40 -0.16 -12.90
CA ARG A 41 4.70 -1.23 -13.86
C ARG A 41 3.92 -2.51 -13.56
N GLU A 42 3.72 -2.82 -12.28
CA GLU A 42 2.99 -4.01 -11.82
C GLU A 42 1.46 -3.87 -11.91
N GLY A 43 0.96 -2.64 -12.12
CA GLY A 43 -0.47 -2.38 -12.29
C GLY A 43 -1.30 -2.61 -11.02
N PRO A 44 -2.63 -2.66 -11.17
CA PRO A 44 -3.55 -2.84 -10.05
C PRO A 44 -3.30 -4.14 -9.27
N LEU A 45 -3.65 -4.14 -7.99
CA LEU A 45 -3.63 -5.32 -7.14
C LEU A 45 -4.68 -6.33 -7.61
N SER A 46 -4.33 -7.61 -7.51
CA SER A 46 -5.31 -8.69 -7.56
C SER A 46 -6.27 -8.64 -6.36
N PRO A 47 -7.43 -9.30 -6.45
CA PRO A 47 -8.37 -9.39 -5.32
C PRO A 47 -7.75 -9.92 -4.03
N ASP A 48 -6.89 -10.94 -4.13
CA ASP A 48 -6.24 -11.57 -2.98
C ASP A 48 -5.23 -10.66 -2.31
N GLU A 49 -4.40 -9.95 -3.10
CA GLU A 49 -3.48 -8.94 -2.57
C GLU A 49 -4.26 -7.83 -1.86
N ASN A 50 -5.38 -7.37 -2.43
CA ASN A 50 -6.21 -6.33 -1.84
C ASN A 50 -6.86 -6.78 -0.52
N GLU A 51 -7.37 -8.02 -0.46
CA GLU A 51 -7.93 -8.57 0.76
C GLU A 51 -6.89 -8.65 1.88
N ARG A 52 -5.66 -9.09 1.55
CA ARG A 52 -4.54 -9.14 2.49
C ARG A 52 -4.23 -7.75 3.06
N ILE A 53 -4.12 -6.73 2.21
CA ILE A 53 -3.88 -5.34 2.64
C ILE A 53 -5.00 -4.87 3.58
N ARG A 54 -6.26 -5.16 3.26
CA ARG A 54 -7.41 -4.81 4.11
C ARG A 54 -7.38 -5.54 5.46
N LYS A 55 -6.93 -6.80 5.53
CA LYS A 55 -6.72 -7.54 6.80
C LYS A 55 -5.68 -6.85 7.68
N ILE A 56 -4.56 -6.42 7.10
CA ILE A 56 -3.52 -5.65 7.82
C ILE A 56 -4.11 -4.34 8.34
N GLY A 57 -4.80 -3.57 7.49
CA GLY A 57 -5.42 -2.29 7.87
C GLY A 57 -6.42 -2.43 9.02
N ARG A 58 -7.29 -3.46 9.00
CA ARG A 58 -8.20 -3.76 10.11
C ARG A 58 -7.45 -4.07 11.40
N HIS A 59 -6.38 -4.86 11.33
CA HIS A 59 -5.56 -5.19 12.50
C HIS A 59 -4.97 -3.93 13.15
N VAL A 60 -4.39 -3.04 12.35
CA VAL A 60 -3.81 -1.77 12.82
C VAL A 60 -4.88 -0.86 13.40
N HIS A 61 -6.01 -0.69 12.71
CA HIS A 61 -7.10 0.18 13.16
C HIS A 61 -7.70 -0.28 14.50
N THR A 62 -7.92 -1.59 14.68
CA THR A 62 -8.40 -2.13 15.95
C THR A 62 -7.39 -1.91 17.08
N ARG A 63 -6.10 -2.17 16.85
CA ARG A 63 -5.04 -1.94 17.85
C ARG A 63 -4.89 -0.47 18.22
N ALA A 64 -4.94 0.44 17.24
CA ALA A 64 -4.85 1.88 17.46
C ALA A 64 -6.06 2.47 18.21
N ARG A 65 -7.22 1.78 18.18
CA ARG A 65 -8.41 2.16 18.95
C ARG A 65 -8.41 1.64 20.39
N ILE A 66 -7.73 0.51 20.65
CA ILE A 66 -7.63 -0.07 22.00
C ILE A 66 -6.53 0.61 22.82
N GLY A 67 -5.50 1.14 22.15
CA GLY A 67 -4.42 1.91 22.79
C GLY A 67 -4.74 3.40 23.03
N ARG A 68 -6.01 3.81 22.87
CA ARG A 68 -6.51 5.16 23.18
C ARG A 68 -7.55 5.09 24.27
#